data_AF-A0A072VHU2-F1
#
_entry.id   AF-A0A072VHU2-F1
#
_cell.length_a   1.000
_cell.length_b   1.000
_cell.length_c   1.000
_cell.angle_alpha   90.00
_cell.angle_beta   90.00
_cell.angle_gamma   90.00
#
_symmetry.space_group_name_H-M   'P 1'
#
loop_
_entity.id
_entity.type
_entity.pdbx_description
1 polymer ?
#
loop_
_entity_poly.entity_id
_entity_poly.type
_entity_poly.pdbx_seq_one_letter_code
_entity_poly.pdbx_strand_id
1 'polypeptide(L)'
;MMFVSQQWMLSLEILALVFLLGTTFSLAATRKTNKNIITNIFMSPKIELNPGFVSNKVYYDVEFPRGHISLKSFNAELVDDAGNSIPLYQTYLHHWIVIRYHQPKNVTPNSQSGIIFQRNNGFCQEDILGQYYGLGSETRSTNTYIPDPYGIEVGNPAEIPKGYVEKWLINVHAIDTRGVDDRVGCIECSCDLYNVTKDENGNALSPNYKGGLQCCPDNSKCKMRKGFLGPKKSIYLKYTVMWINWDVNFMVPVKVYIFDVTDTLKLSDKSKGISIKHDCKVSVTSKYYYYR
;
A
#
# COMPACT_ATOMS: atom_id res chain seq x y z
N MET A 1 21.08 -59.81 -16.94
CA MET A 1 20.38 -58.84 -16.08
C MET A 1 21.17 -57.54 -16.09
N MET A 2 20.57 -56.42 -16.50
CA MET A 2 21.21 -55.10 -16.34
C MET A 2 20.93 -54.58 -14.94
N PHE A 3 21.97 -54.42 -14.13
CA PHE A 3 21.87 -53.69 -12.87
C PHE A 3 21.94 -52.19 -13.18
N VAL A 4 20.80 -51.53 -13.21
CA VAL A 4 20.75 -50.06 -13.21
C VAL A 4 21.17 -49.59 -11.82
N SER A 5 22.19 -48.73 -11.77
CA SER A 5 22.70 -48.18 -10.50
C SER A 5 21.60 -47.40 -9.77
N GLN A 6 21.54 -47.56 -8.45
CA GLN A 6 20.57 -46.86 -7.60
C GLN A 6 20.74 -45.32 -7.67
N GLN A 7 21.96 -44.83 -7.97
CA GLN A 7 22.22 -43.42 -8.23
C GLN A 7 21.64 -42.94 -9.57
N TRP A 8 21.60 -43.79 -10.60
CA TRP A 8 20.95 -43.46 -11.87
C TRP A 8 19.43 -43.32 -11.69
N MET A 9 18.81 -44.22 -10.91
CA MET A 9 17.38 -44.12 -10.58
C MET A 9 17.05 -42.81 -9.85
N LEU A 10 17.80 -42.47 -8.80
CA LEU A 10 17.64 -41.20 -8.08
C LEU A 10 17.84 -39.97 -8.99
N SER A 11 18.81 -40.02 -9.91
CA SER A 11 19.04 -38.92 -10.86
C SER A 11 17.88 -38.74 -11.84
N LEU A 12 17.24 -39.84 -12.27
CA LEU A 12 16.07 -39.83 -13.14
C LEU A 12 14.82 -39.33 -12.41
N GLU A 13 14.63 -39.69 -11.15
CA GLU A 13 13.52 -39.19 -10.32
C GLU A 13 13.65 -37.69 -10.06
N ILE A 14 14.83 -37.20 -9.71
CA ILE A 14 15.09 -35.75 -9.54
C ILE A 14 14.86 -35.01 -10.87
N LEU A 15 15.36 -35.55 -11.99
CA LEU A 15 15.16 -34.96 -13.30
C LEU A 15 13.68 -34.93 -13.70
N ALA A 16 12.94 -36.01 -13.45
CA ALA A 16 11.50 -36.08 -13.69
C ALA A 16 10.72 -35.08 -12.81
N LEU A 17 11.11 -34.91 -11.54
CA LEU A 17 10.53 -33.90 -10.66
C LEU A 17 10.78 -32.48 -11.18
N VAL A 18 12.00 -32.20 -11.65
CA VAL A 18 12.37 -30.91 -12.28
C VAL A 18 11.58 -30.67 -13.58
N PHE A 19 11.33 -31.69 -14.40
CA PHE A 19 10.47 -31.56 -15.58
C PHE A 19 8.98 -31.39 -15.22
N LEU A 20 8.45 -32.07 -14.20
CA LEU A 20 7.07 -31.90 -13.74
C LEU A 20 6.83 -30.51 -13.12
N LEU A 21 7.80 -30.00 -12.34
CA LEU A 21 7.79 -28.63 -11.84
C LEU A 21 7.93 -27.62 -13.00
N GLY A 22 8.91 -27.79 -13.89
CA GLY A 22 9.13 -26.88 -15.02
C GLY A 22 7.95 -26.79 -15.99
N THR A 23 7.25 -27.91 -16.25
CA THR A 23 6.10 -27.94 -17.17
C THR A 23 4.84 -27.28 -16.61
N THR A 24 4.56 -27.44 -15.30
CA THR A 24 3.41 -26.77 -14.67
C THR A 24 3.53 -25.25 -14.65
N PHE A 25 4.71 -24.71 -14.30
CA PHE A 25 4.98 -23.28 -14.40
C PHE A 25 4.93 -22.78 -15.87
N SER A 26 5.43 -23.56 -16.82
CA SER A 26 5.42 -23.19 -18.25
C SER A 26 4.01 -23.14 -18.85
N LEU A 27 3.11 -24.05 -18.46
CA LEU A 27 1.71 -24.02 -18.92
C LEU A 27 0.94 -22.82 -18.36
N ALA A 28 1.20 -22.42 -17.11
CA ALA A 28 0.59 -21.22 -16.53
C ALA A 28 1.09 -19.95 -17.24
N ALA A 29 2.40 -19.86 -17.51
CA ALA A 29 3.02 -18.71 -18.16
C ALA A 29 2.67 -18.54 -19.66
N THR A 30 2.23 -19.61 -20.34
CA THR A 30 1.89 -19.57 -21.78
C THR A 30 0.40 -19.38 -22.07
N ARG A 31 -0.48 -19.55 -21.07
CA ARG A 31 -1.91 -19.25 -21.20
C ARG A 31 -2.15 -17.74 -21.18
N LYS A 32 -2.11 -17.09 -22.35
CA LYS A 32 -2.73 -15.77 -22.52
C LYS A 32 -4.20 -15.85 -22.12
N THR A 33 -4.55 -15.24 -21.00
CA THR A 33 -5.95 -15.06 -20.62
C THR A 33 -6.56 -13.99 -21.52
N ASN A 34 -7.37 -14.40 -22.50
CA ASN A 34 -8.34 -13.54 -23.20
C ASN A 34 -9.49 -13.15 -22.24
N LYS A 35 -9.15 -12.63 -21.05
CA LYS A 35 -10.09 -12.17 -20.04
C LYS A 35 -10.22 -10.66 -20.17
N ASN A 36 -11.45 -10.19 -20.22
CA ASN A 36 -11.77 -8.78 -20.32
C ASN A 36 -11.26 -8.06 -19.07
N ILE A 37 -10.11 -7.38 -19.18
CA ILE A 37 -9.58 -6.53 -18.13
C ILE A 37 -10.56 -5.39 -17.88
N ILE A 38 -11.12 -5.35 -16.69
CA ILE A 38 -12.03 -4.30 -16.24
C ILE A 38 -11.15 -3.16 -15.72
N THR A 39 -11.46 -1.94 -16.14
CA THR A 39 -10.74 -0.73 -15.74
C THR A 39 -11.74 0.35 -15.35
N ASN A 40 -11.72 0.77 -14.09
CA ASN A 40 -12.53 1.89 -13.60
C ASN A 40 -11.63 2.98 -12.99
N ILE A 41 -12.16 4.20 -13.00
CA ILE A 41 -11.59 5.37 -12.34
C ILE A 41 -12.54 5.74 -11.19
N PHE A 42 -11.96 6.00 -10.03
CA PHE A 42 -12.64 6.40 -8.81
C PHE A 42 -11.99 7.68 -8.25
N MET A 43 -12.68 8.37 -7.33
CA MET A 43 -12.15 9.55 -6.66
C MET A 43 -12.32 9.45 -5.13
N SER A 44 -11.41 10.09 -4.39
CA SER A 44 -11.63 10.35 -2.96
C SER A 44 -12.74 11.40 -2.74
N PRO A 45 -13.26 11.54 -1.51
CA PRO A 45 -13.94 12.75 -1.11
C PRO A 45 -13.06 14.00 -1.32
N LYS A 46 -13.72 15.16 -1.40
CA LYS A 46 -13.07 16.47 -1.60
C LYS A 46 -12.08 16.79 -0.47
N ILE A 47 -10.91 17.28 -0.84
CA ILE A 47 -9.91 17.85 0.07
C ILE A 47 -9.79 19.35 -0.22
N GLU A 48 -9.81 20.17 0.82
CA GLU A 48 -9.79 21.64 0.76
C GLU A 48 -8.46 22.16 1.34
N LEU A 49 -7.52 22.60 0.49
CA LEU A 49 -6.20 23.06 0.92
C LEU A 49 -5.94 24.55 0.66
N ASN A 50 -5.51 25.23 1.72
CA ASN A 50 -4.90 26.56 1.64
C ASN A 50 -3.38 26.42 1.40
N PRO A 51 -2.71 27.44 0.84
CA PRO A 51 -1.25 27.44 0.70
C PRO A 51 -0.51 27.13 2.01
N GLY A 52 0.46 26.21 1.94
CA GLY A 52 1.25 25.73 3.08
C GLY A 52 0.59 24.66 3.94
N PHE A 53 -0.70 24.35 3.77
CA PHE A 53 -1.39 23.39 4.63
C PHE A 53 -1.17 21.94 4.23
N VAL A 54 -1.21 21.08 5.24
CA VAL A 54 -1.18 19.63 5.13
C VAL A 54 -2.59 19.06 5.24
N SER A 55 -2.86 18.10 4.37
CA SER A 55 -3.95 17.15 4.52
C SER A 55 -3.34 15.78 4.83
N ASN A 56 -3.86 15.09 5.84
CA ASN A 56 -3.56 13.69 6.14
C ASN A 56 -4.89 13.00 6.51
N LYS A 57 -5.70 12.65 5.51
CA LYS A 57 -7.06 12.15 5.70
C LYS A 57 -7.12 10.64 5.51
N VAL A 58 -7.96 9.96 6.31
CA VAL A 58 -8.25 8.53 6.16
C VAL A 58 -9.71 8.36 5.73
N TYR A 59 -9.92 7.72 4.58
CA TYR A 59 -11.23 7.43 4.03
C TYR A 59 -11.51 5.93 4.14
N TYR A 60 -12.53 5.56 4.92
CA TYR A 60 -13.00 4.18 5.06
C TYR A 60 -14.06 3.86 4.01
N ASP A 61 -14.17 2.57 3.67
CA ASP A 61 -15.11 1.99 2.70
C ASP A 61 -15.17 2.74 1.36
N VAL A 62 -14.00 3.08 0.81
CA VAL A 62 -13.91 3.77 -0.48
C VAL A 62 -14.51 2.92 -1.62
N GLU A 63 -14.89 3.59 -2.70
CA GLU A 63 -15.22 2.91 -3.95
C GLU A 63 -14.00 2.14 -4.46
N PHE A 64 -14.12 0.83 -4.55
CA PHE A 64 -13.04 -0.05 -4.95
C PHE A 64 -13.66 -1.34 -5.50
N PRO A 65 -13.05 -2.01 -6.50
CA PRO A 65 -13.53 -3.28 -7.01
C PRO A 65 -13.84 -4.31 -5.90
N ARG A 66 -15.01 -4.96 -6.00
CA ARG A 66 -15.51 -5.93 -5.00
C ARG A 66 -15.72 -7.30 -5.63
N GLY A 67 -15.74 -8.34 -4.79
CA GLY A 67 -15.82 -9.75 -5.20
C GLY A 67 -14.44 -10.41 -5.26
N HIS A 68 -14.40 -11.70 -5.60
CA HIS A 68 -13.16 -12.47 -5.72
C HIS A 68 -12.48 -12.12 -7.05
N ILE A 69 -11.42 -11.31 -6.98
CA ILE A 69 -10.78 -10.70 -8.14
C ILE A 69 -9.26 -10.77 -8.03
N SER A 70 -8.61 -10.67 -9.19
CA SER A 70 -7.19 -10.40 -9.33
C SER A 70 -6.99 -8.94 -9.67
N LEU A 71 -6.39 -8.15 -8.78
CA LEU A 71 -5.93 -6.81 -9.12
C LEU A 71 -4.72 -6.92 -10.08
N LYS A 72 -4.75 -6.11 -11.13
CA LYS A 72 -3.77 -6.08 -12.22
C LYS A 72 -2.97 -4.78 -12.22
N SER A 73 -3.55 -3.65 -11.82
CA SER A 73 -2.82 -2.41 -11.55
C SER A 73 -3.60 -1.50 -10.59
N PHE A 74 -2.87 -0.57 -9.97
CA PHE A 74 -3.43 0.57 -9.26
C PHE A 74 -2.55 1.79 -9.55
N ASN A 75 -3.15 2.90 -9.99
CA ASN A 75 -2.47 4.15 -10.26
C ASN A 75 -3.25 5.31 -9.65
N ALA A 76 -2.58 6.23 -8.95
CA ALA A 76 -3.23 7.40 -8.36
C ALA A 76 -2.46 8.69 -8.59
N GLU A 77 -3.19 9.80 -8.63
CA GLU A 77 -2.66 11.15 -8.69
C GLU A 77 -3.64 12.17 -8.06
N LEU A 78 -3.13 13.35 -7.68
CA LEU A 78 -3.97 14.46 -7.27
C LEU A 78 -4.53 15.20 -8.49
N VAL A 79 -5.84 15.47 -8.48
CA VAL A 79 -6.54 16.26 -9.51
C VAL A 79 -7.33 17.41 -8.92
N ASP A 80 -7.62 18.43 -9.73
CA ASP A 80 -8.53 19.54 -9.39
C ASP A 80 -10.02 19.22 -9.65
N ASP A 81 -10.92 20.19 -9.41
CA ASP A 81 -12.36 20.06 -9.65
C ASP A 81 -12.74 19.74 -11.11
N ALA A 82 -11.85 20.01 -12.07
CA ALA A 82 -12.03 19.68 -13.49
C ALA A 82 -11.33 18.38 -13.90
N GLY A 83 -10.76 17.63 -12.95
CA GLY A 83 -10.08 16.36 -13.18
C GLY A 83 -8.65 16.49 -13.74
N ASN A 84 -8.12 17.71 -13.85
CA ASN A 84 -6.76 17.94 -14.35
C ASN A 84 -5.73 17.59 -13.28
N SER A 85 -4.65 16.93 -13.69
CA SER A 85 -3.60 16.51 -12.78
C SER A 85 -2.81 17.68 -12.20
N ILE A 86 -2.75 17.78 -10.88
CA ILE A 86 -2.10 18.89 -10.17
C ILE A 86 -0.58 18.78 -10.28
N PRO A 87 0.16 19.86 -10.58
CA PRO A 87 1.63 19.82 -10.59
C PRO A 87 2.21 19.62 -9.18
N LEU A 88 3.19 18.72 -9.06
CA LEU A 88 3.82 18.35 -7.77
C LEU A 88 4.48 19.52 -7.03
N TYR A 89 4.88 20.57 -7.75
CA TYR A 89 5.44 21.79 -7.16
C TYR A 89 4.39 22.73 -6.55
N GLN A 90 3.09 22.45 -6.74
CA GLN A 90 1.97 23.17 -6.11
C GLN A 90 1.40 22.37 -4.94
N THR A 91 1.16 21.08 -5.15
CA THR A 91 0.69 20.17 -4.10
C THR A 91 1.45 18.86 -4.23
N TYR A 92 2.24 18.54 -3.21
CA TYR A 92 2.99 17.29 -3.15
C TYR A 92 2.09 16.19 -2.58
N LEU A 93 1.94 15.09 -3.31
CA LEU A 93 1.30 13.88 -2.80
C LEU A 93 2.38 13.09 -2.07
N HIS A 94 2.50 13.28 -0.75
CA HIS A 94 3.57 12.69 0.05
C HIS A 94 3.39 11.17 0.14
N HIS A 95 2.18 10.69 0.43
CA HIS A 95 1.80 9.31 0.16
C HIS A 95 0.29 9.16 0.01
N TRP A 96 -0.11 8.14 -0.75
CA TRP A 96 -1.41 7.52 -0.67
C TRP A 96 -1.21 6.07 -0.25
N ILE A 97 -1.98 5.62 0.75
CA ILE A 97 -1.86 4.28 1.34
C ILE A 97 -3.20 3.57 1.21
N VAL A 98 -3.19 2.38 0.62
CA VAL A 98 -4.36 1.52 0.39
C VAL A 98 -4.24 0.28 1.28
N ILE A 99 -5.17 0.14 2.21
CA ILE A 99 -5.24 -0.99 3.14
C ILE A 99 -6.59 -1.70 2.96
N ARG A 100 -6.52 -3.03 2.93
CA ARG A 100 -7.66 -3.95 2.87
C ARG A 100 -8.11 -4.24 4.31
N TYR A 101 -9.40 -4.36 4.58
CA TYR A 101 -9.91 -4.73 5.89
C TYR A 101 -11.22 -5.50 5.81
N HIS A 102 -11.52 -6.30 6.83
CA HIS A 102 -12.79 -6.97 6.98
C HIS A 102 -13.62 -6.26 8.06
N GLN A 103 -14.91 -6.07 7.83
CA GLN A 103 -15.84 -5.43 8.77
C GLN A 103 -17.11 -6.27 8.92
N PRO A 104 -17.73 -6.38 10.11
CA PRO A 104 -18.98 -7.09 10.28
C PRO A 104 -20.11 -6.43 9.46
N LYS A 105 -20.99 -7.23 8.85
CA LYS A 105 -22.06 -6.74 7.96
C LYS A 105 -23.07 -5.80 8.63
N ASN A 106 -23.31 -5.99 9.92
CA ASN A 106 -24.41 -5.33 10.66
C ASN A 106 -23.88 -4.24 11.61
N VAL A 107 -22.89 -3.45 11.18
CA VAL A 107 -22.43 -2.26 11.93
C VAL A 107 -23.13 -1.00 11.43
N THR A 108 -23.23 0.01 12.29
CA THR A 108 -23.66 1.35 11.87
C THR A 108 -22.66 1.95 10.86
N PRO A 109 -23.12 2.80 9.92
CA PRO A 109 -22.24 3.53 9.02
C PRO A 109 -21.13 4.25 9.79
N ASN A 110 -19.91 4.25 9.24
CA ASN A 110 -18.69 4.82 9.84
C ASN A 110 -18.21 4.19 11.17
N SER A 111 -18.84 3.13 11.67
CA SER A 111 -18.34 2.40 12.85
C SER A 111 -17.01 1.68 12.54
N GLN A 112 -15.99 1.91 13.36
CA GLN A 112 -14.72 1.17 13.29
C GLN A 112 -14.72 -0.10 14.17
N SER A 113 -15.83 -0.40 14.85
CA SER A 113 -15.94 -1.55 15.75
C SER A 113 -15.84 -2.87 15.00
N GLY A 114 -14.99 -3.78 15.50
CA GLY A 114 -14.77 -5.10 14.92
C GLY A 114 -14.06 -5.10 13.56
N ILE A 115 -13.42 -4.00 13.16
CA ILE A 115 -12.55 -3.99 11.96
C ILE A 115 -11.36 -4.93 12.17
N ILE A 116 -11.06 -5.75 11.16
CA ILE A 116 -9.88 -6.61 11.09
C ILE A 116 -9.06 -6.17 9.88
N PHE A 117 -7.99 -5.39 10.11
CA PHE A 117 -7.09 -4.98 9.04
C PHE A 117 -6.40 -6.20 8.41
N GLN A 118 -6.39 -6.25 7.08
CA GLN A 118 -5.72 -7.28 6.30
C GLN A 118 -4.34 -6.78 5.92
N ARG A 119 -3.32 -7.42 6.49
CA ARG A 119 -1.93 -7.11 6.21
C ARG A 119 -1.49 -7.70 4.87
N ASN A 120 -0.45 -7.10 4.30
CA ASN A 120 0.36 -7.74 3.26
C ASN A 120 1.12 -8.97 3.81
N ASN A 121 1.94 -9.61 2.97
CA ASN A 121 2.65 -10.85 3.27
C ASN A 121 4.03 -10.63 3.93
N GLY A 122 4.37 -9.38 4.25
CA GLY A 122 5.60 -8.99 4.96
C GLY A 122 5.64 -9.43 6.43
N PHE A 123 6.85 -9.44 7.00
CA PHE A 123 7.12 -10.05 8.30
C PHE A 123 6.55 -9.25 9.50
N CYS A 124 6.79 -7.94 9.62
CA CYS A 124 6.06 -7.02 10.53
C CYS A 124 6.50 -7.07 12.02
N GLN A 125 5.75 -7.61 12.99
CA GLN A 125 4.34 -8.05 12.97
C GLN A 125 3.37 -6.86 13.19
N GLU A 126 2.17 -7.08 13.77
CA GLU A 126 1.17 -6.05 14.13
C GLU A 126 0.68 -5.24 12.89
N ASP A 127 -0.01 -4.11 13.04
CA ASP A 127 -0.49 -3.29 11.90
C ASP A 127 0.64 -2.43 11.26
N ILE A 128 1.90 -2.78 11.53
CA ILE A 128 3.09 -2.09 11.04
C ILE A 128 3.34 -2.49 9.58
N LEU A 129 3.47 -1.49 8.72
CA LEU A 129 3.75 -1.64 7.28
C LEU A 129 2.80 -2.63 6.57
N GLY A 130 1.54 -2.72 7.01
CA GLY A 130 0.56 -3.69 6.53
C GLY A 130 -0.07 -3.39 5.16
N GLN A 131 0.24 -2.26 4.53
CA GLN A 131 -0.42 -1.79 3.31
C GLN A 131 -0.13 -2.62 2.06
N TYR A 132 -1.09 -2.66 1.14
CA TYR A 132 -0.95 -3.34 -0.16
C TYR A 132 -0.37 -2.42 -1.24
N TYR A 133 -0.78 -1.15 -1.20
CA TYR A 133 -0.16 -0.08 -1.96
C TYR A 133 0.08 1.08 -0.98
N GLY A 134 1.17 1.82 -1.16
CA GLY A 134 1.61 2.81 -0.17
C GLY A 134 2.77 3.61 -0.69
N LEU A 135 2.48 4.54 -1.60
CA LEU A 135 3.46 5.21 -2.44
C LEU A 135 3.10 6.69 -2.57
N GLY A 136 4.09 7.55 -2.84
CA GLY A 136 3.89 8.97 -3.05
C GLY A 136 3.97 9.39 -4.51
N SER A 137 4.28 10.67 -4.67
CA SER A 137 4.50 11.37 -5.95
C SER A 137 5.56 10.69 -6.83
N GLU A 138 6.48 9.93 -6.23
CA GLU A 138 7.57 9.19 -6.85
C GLU A 138 7.06 8.11 -7.82
N THR A 139 5.81 7.69 -7.68
CA THR A 139 5.18 6.65 -8.54
C THR A 139 4.13 7.19 -9.50
N ARG A 140 3.97 8.52 -9.55
CA ARG A 140 3.15 9.17 -10.56
C ARG A 140 3.62 8.77 -11.96
N SER A 141 2.69 8.33 -12.80
CA SER A 141 2.96 7.82 -14.15
C SER A 141 3.88 6.60 -14.24
N THR A 142 4.17 5.92 -13.11
CA THR A 142 4.86 4.62 -13.13
C THR A 142 3.88 3.52 -13.52
N ASN A 143 4.28 2.64 -14.43
CA ASN A 143 3.48 1.48 -14.78
C ASN A 143 3.45 0.47 -13.62
N THR A 144 2.27 0.19 -13.08
CA THR A 144 2.04 -0.77 -11.98
C THR A 144 1.35 -2.05 -12.48
N TYR A 145 1.31 -2.27 -13.80
CA TYR A 145 0.66 -3.44 -14.40
C TYR A 145 1.41 -4.75 -14.12
N ILE A 146 0.69 -5.70 -13.52
CA ILE A 146 1.13 -7.06 -13.25
C ILE A 146 0.78 -7.93 -14.47
N PRO A 147 1.75 -8.58 -15.16
CA PRO A 147 1.48 -9.40 -16.33
C PRO A 147 0.75 -10.70 -15.98
N ASP A 148 0.01 -11.28 -16.94
CA ASP A 148 -0.57 -12.62 -16.77
C ASP A 148 0.53 -13.70 -16.64
N PRO A 149 0.28 -14.83 -15.94
CA PRO A 149 -0.93 -15.20 -15.20
C PRO A 149 -1.09 -14.54 -13.82
N TYR A 150 -0.19 -13.61 -13.48
CA TYR A 150 -0.03 -13.10 -12.12
C TYR A 150 -1.03 -12.00 -11.75
N GLY A 151 -1.35 -11.89 -10.47
CA GLY A 151 -2.11 -10.75 -9.93
C GLY A 151 -2.35 -10.86 -8.42
N ILE A 152 -2.74 -9.75 -7.80
CA ILE A 152 -2.98 -9.72 -6.34
C ILE A 152 -4.41 -10.23 -6.10
N GLU A 153 -4.51 -11.40 -5.47
CA GLU A 153 -5.79 -12.00 -5.09
C GLU A 153 -6.43 -11.23 -3.94
N VAL A 154 -7.68 -10.78 -4.13
CA VAL A 154 -8.49 -10.13 -3.10
C VAL A 154 -9.93 -10.61 -3.16
N GLY A 155 -10.68 -10.43 -2.07
CA GLY A 155 -12.08 -10.84 -1.96
C GLY A 155 -12.33 -12.35 -1.96
N ASN A 156 -11.31 -13.18 -1.67
CA ASN A 156 -11.46 -14.63 -1.60
C ASN A 156 -12.43 -15.01 -0.44
N PRO A 157 -13.58 -15.67 -0.73
CA PRO A 157 -14.57 -16.00 0.29
C PRO A 157 -14.07 -16.95 1.40
N ALA A 158 -12.97 -17.68 1.18
CA ALA A 158 -12.33 -18.51 2.20
C ALA A 158 -11.46 -17.72 3.19
N GLU A 159 -10.99 -16.52 2.82
CA GLU A 159 -10.24 -15.62 3.70
C GLU A 159 -11.15 -14.71 4.54
N ILE A 160 -12.39 -14.46 4.10
CA ILE A 160 -13.32 -13.52 4.76
C ILE A 160 -14.11 -14.24 5.87
N PRO A 161 -14.03 -13.80 7.14
CA PRO A 161 -14.78 -14.43 8.23
C PRO A 161 -16.30 -14.41 8.02
N LYS A 162 -16.99 -15.45 8.50
CA LYS A 162 -18.46 -15.54 8.41
C LYS A 162 -19.12 -14.34 9.07
N GLY A 163 -19.96 -13.63 8.31
CA GLY A 163 -20.65 -12.42 8.77
C GLY A 163 -19.92 -11.11 8.50
N TYR A 164 -18.72 -11.16 7.90
CA TYR A 164 -17.94 -9.99 7.51
C TYR A 164 -18.07 -9.69 6.01
N VAL A 165 -17.61 -8.51 5.61
CA VAL A 165 -17.38 -8.08 4.23
C VAL A 165 -15.99 -7.48 4.11
N GLU A 166 -15.37 -7.66 2.94
CA GLU A 166 -14.12 -6.99 2.61
C GLU A 166 -14.35 -5.57 2.09
N LYS A 167 -13.57 -4.65 2.63
CA LYS A 167 -13.60 -3.22 2.38
C LYS A 167 -12.18 -2.68 2.25
N TRP A 168 -12.10 -1.46 1.75
CA TRP A 168 -10.85 -0.78 1.45
C TRP A 168 -10.85 0.59 2.12
N LEU A 169 -9.72 0.95 2.71
CA LEU A 169 -9.47 2.33 3.12
C LEU A 169 -8.34 2.93 2.28
N ILE A 170 -8.41 4.24 2.09
CA ILE A 170 -7.34 5.04 1.51
C ILE A 170 -6.98 6.16 2.48
N ASN A 171 -5.71 6.20 2.90
CA ASN A 171 -5.12 7.39 3.48
C ASN A 171 -4.53 8.26 2.35
N VAL A 172 -4.74 9.57 2.42
CA VAL A 172 -4.19 10.57 1.49
C VAL A 172 -3.45 11.64 2.29
N HIS A 173 -2.13 11.68 2.11
CA HIS A 173 -1.26 12.69 2.69
C HIS A 173 -0.74 13.62 1.59
N ALA A 174 -1.20 14.87 1.60
CA ALA A 174 -0.92 15.88 0.60
C ALA A 174 -0.52 17.20 1.24
N ILE A 175 0.51 17.85 0.70
CA ILE A 175 1.08 19.09 1.24
C ILE A 175 1.01 20.18 0.16
N ASP A 176 0.28 21.27 0.44
CA ASP A 176 0.28 22.42 -0.46
C ASP A 176 1.59 23.20 -0.30
N THR A 177 2.46 23.14 -1.30
CA THR A 177 3.79 23.73 -1.28
C THR A 177 3.84 25.14 -1.90
N ARG A 178 2.68 25.74 -2.23
CA ARG A 178 2.64 27.10 -2.79
C ARG A 178 3.03 28.12 -1.71
N GLY A 179 4.08 28.90 -1.97
CA GLY A 179 4.49 30.01 -1.10
C GLY A 179 5.17 29.63 0.22
N VAL A 180 5.50 28.35 0.42
CA VAL A 180 6.29 27.91 1.58
C VAL A 180 7.72 28.43 1.52
N ASP A 181 8.34 28.58 2.69
CA ASP A 181 9.70 29.12 2.84
C ASP A 181 10.72 28.19 2.17
N ASP A 182 10.81 26.96 2.69
CA ASP A 182 11.60 25.85 2.15
C ASP A 182 10.68 24.70 1.70
N ARG A 183 10.63 24.47 0.38
CA ARG A 183 9.81 23.38 -0.19
C ARG A 183 10.33 22.00 0.18
N VAL A 184 11.65 21.80 0.24
CA VAL A 184 12.25 20.48 0.49
C VAL A 184 11.99 20.08 1.93
N GLY A 185 12.29 20.96 2.89
CA GLY A 185 11.96 20.71 4.29
C GLY A 185 10.45 20.51 4.54
N CYS A 186 9.56 21.15 3.77
CA CYS A 186 8.12 20.84 3.88
C CYS A 186 7.78 19.42 3.42
N ILE A 187 8.30 18.97 2.27
CA ILE A 187 7.99 17.62 1.73
C ILE A 187 8.70 16.50 2.48
N GLU A 188 9.82 16.78 3.16
CA GLU A 188 10.48 15.83 4.08
C GLU A 188 9.91 15.90 5.52
N CYS A 189 8.81 16.62 5.71
CA CYS A 189 8.17 16.84 7.01
C CYS A 189 9.13 17.29 8.12
N SER A 190 9.93 18.34 7.90
CA SER A 190 10.83 18.91 8.92
C SER A 190 10.07 19.63 10.04
N CYS A 191 10.20 19.16 11.28
CA CYS A 191 9.44 19.65 12.44
C CYS A 191 9.59 21.17 12.66
N ASP A 192 10.79 21.72 12.45
CA ASP A 192 11.09 23.15 12.62
C ASP A 192 10.29 24.04 11.65
N LEU A 193 9.82 23.51 10.52
CA LEU A 193 9.00 24.24 9.56
C LEU A 193 7.50 24.15 9.85
N TYR A 194 7.03 23.11 10.55
CA TYR A 194 5.63 22.95 10.94
C TYR A 194 5.32 23.49 12.34
N ASN A 195 6.35 23.83 13.13
CA ASN A 195 6.24 24.25 14.53
C ASN A 195 5.49 23.22 15.40
N VAL A 196 5.71 21.93 15.10
CA VAL A 196 5.10 20.79 15.80
C VAL A 196 6.08 20.28 16.85
N THR A 197 5.60 20.18 18.10
CA THR A 197 6.39 19.72 19.26
C THR A 197 5.77 18.49 19.93
N LYS A 198 4.67 17.98 19.39
CA LYS A 198 3.91 16.84 19.93
C LYS A 198 3.46 15.89 18.84
N ASP A 199 3.36 14.61 19.16
CA ASP A 199 2.77 13.59 18.28
C ASP A 199 1.22 13.67 18.25
N GLU A 200 0.60 12.82 17.43
CA GLU A 200 -0.86 12.73 17.30
C GLU A 200 -1.57 12.28 18.59
N ASN A 201 -0.85 11.66 19.52
CA ASN A 201 -1.35 11.29 20.85
C ASN A 201 -1.15 12.41 21.90
N GLY A 202 -0.52 13.53 21.53
CA GLY A 202 -0.22 14.66 22.40
C GLY A 202 1.04 14.53 23.26
N ASN A 203 1.84 13.47 23.07
CA ASN A 203 3.14 13.28 23.72
C ASN A 203 4.17 14.25 23.14
N ALA A 204 5.12 14.73 23.95
CA ALA A 204 6.20 15.57 23.45
C ALA A 204 7.13 14.77 22.51
N LEU A 205 7.49 15.36 21.37
CA LEU A 205 8.47 14.79 20.46
C LEU A 205 9.87 14.83 21.08
N SER A 206 10.69 13.83 20.77
CA SER A 206 12.10 13.82 21.16
C SER A 206 12.82 15.04 20.56
N PRO A 207 13.68 15.77 21.30
CA PRO A 207 14.47 16.88 20.75
C PRO A 207 15.35 16.50 19.55
N ASN A 208 15.67 15.20 19.42
CA ASN A 208 16.46 14.63 18.33
C ASN A 208 15.61 14.21 17.10
N TYR A 209 14.27 14.24 17.21
CA TYR A 209 13.37 13.96 16.09
C TYR A 209 13.20 15.23 15.25
N LYS A 210 13.91 15.31 14.12
CA LYS A 210 13.95 16.51 13.27
C LYS A 210 12.97 16.48 12.09
N GLY A 211 12.53 15.30 11.67
CA GLY A 211 11.61 15.16 10.55
C GLY A 211 10.95 13.79 10.48
N GLY A 212 9.84 13.71 9.75
CA GLY A 212 9.08 12.49 9.51
C GLY A 212 7.61 12.60 9.92
N LEU A 213 6.94 11.44 9.98
CA LEU A 213 5.49 11.30 10.16
C LEU A 213 4.87 12.16 11.28
N GLN A 214 5.56 12.31 12.41
CA GLN A 214 4.99 13.05 13.55
C GLN A 214 5.09 14.58 13.42
N CYS A 215 5.82 15.09 12.42
CA CYS A 215 6.04 16.52 12.21
C CYS A 215 4.99 17.20 11.32
N CYS A 216 4.21 16.43 10.54
CA CYS A 216 3.27 16.95 9.54
C CYS A 216 1.85 16.35 9.68
N PRO A 217 1.19 16.48 10.85
CA PRO A 217 -0.16 15.98 11.06
C PRO A 217 -1.20 16.75 10.23
N ASP A 218 -2.42 16.19 10.14
CA ASP A 218 -3.54 16.78 9.41
C ASP A 218 -3.86 18.23 9.88
N ASN A 219 -4.10 19.13 8.92
CA ASN A 219 -4.32 20.57 9.13
C ASN A 219 -3.14 21.36 9.73
N SER A 220 -1.95 20.75 9.89
CA SER A 220 -0.73 21.51 10.15
C SER A 220 -0.38 22.41 8.96
N LYS A 221 0.48 23.42 9.18
CA LYS A 221 0.87 24.38 8.16
C LYS A 221 2.38 24.57 8.13
N CYS A 222 2.99 24.32 6.99
CA CYS A 222 4.41 24.59 6.79
C CYS A 222 4.68 26.10 6.79
N LYS A 223 5.86 26.49 7.26
CA LYS A 223 6.35 27.86 7.33
C LYS A 223 6.21 28.56 5.96
N MET A 224 5.55 29.71 5.97
CA MET A 224 5.27 30.50 4.77
C MET A 224 6.29 31.62 4.55
N ARG A 225 6.53 31.97 3.29
CA ARG A 225 7.21 33.23 2.93
C ARG A 225 6.33 34.41 3.36
N LYS A 226 6.97 35.46 3.90
CA LYS A 226 6.28 36.69 4.32
C LYS A 226 5.50 37.28 3.14
N GLY A 227 4.24 37.64 3.37
CA GLY A 227 3.38 38.28 2.37
C GLY A 227 2.77 37.35 1.31
N PHE A 228 3.07 36.05 1.29
CA PHE A 228 2.42 35.15 0.34
C PHE A 228 0.95 34.92 0.71
N LEU A 229 0.05 35.28 -0.22
CA LEU A 229 -1.36 34.93 -0.21
C LEU A 229 -1.68 34.17 -1.49
N GLY A 230 -2.53 33.15 -1.39
CA GLY A 230 -2.98 32.38 -2.54
C GLY A 230 -4.33 31.75 -2.27
N PRO A 231 -5.12 31.46 -3.33
CA PRO A 231 -6.46 30.91 -3.17
C PRO A 231 -6.40 29.50 -2.59
N LYS A 232 -7.40 29.17 -1.78
CA LYS A 232 -7.71 27.79 -1.42
C LYS A 232 -8.02 26.99 -2.69
N LYS A 233 -7.64 25.72 -2.73
CA LYS A 233 -7.96 24.79 -3.81
C LYS A 233 -8.72 23.57 -3.30
N SER A 234 -9.67 23.14 -4.11
CA SER A 234 -10.21 21.78 -4.10
C SER A 234 -9.21 20.82 -4.73
N ILE A 235 -8.97 19.68 -4.11
CA ILE A 235 -8.21 18.57 -4.70
C ILE A 235 -8.89 17.23 -4.39
N TYR A 236 -8.62 16.23 -5.22
CA TYR A 236 -9.09 14.84 -5.03
C TYR A 236 -7.95 13.88 -5.35
N LEU A 237 -7.89 12.73 -4.68
CA LEU A 237 -7.11 11.60 -5.18
C LEU A 237 -7.97 10.90 -6.25
N LYS A 238 -7.58 11.02 -7.51
CA LYS A 238 -8.12 10.20 -8.61
C LYS A 238 -7.30 8.92 -8.68
N TYR A 239 -7.96 7.76 -8.67
CA TYR A 239 -7.28 6.47 -8.80
C TYR A 239 -7.95 5.57 -9.82
N THR A 240 -7.11 4.96 -10.66
CA THR A 240 -7.50 3.99 -11.69
C THR A 240 -7.10 2.60 -11.21
N VAL A 241 -8.03 1.66 -11.25
CA VAL A 241 -7.81 0.26 -10.88
C VAL A 241 -8.09 -0.61 -12.08
N MET A 242 -7.19 -1.54 -12.39
CA MET A 242 -7.40 -2.59 -13.39
C MET A 242 -7.50 -3.95 -12.69
N TRP A 243 -8.49 -4.77 -13.05
CA TRP A 243 -8.68 -6.10 -12.46
C TRP A 243 -9.38 -7.07 -13.41
N ILE A 244 -9.35 -8.36 -13.07
CA ILE A 244 -10.19 -9.41 -13.67
C ILE A 244 -10.78 -10.31 -12.58
N ASN A 245 -11.89 -10.98 -12.89
CA ASN A 245 -12.47 -11.98 -11.97
C ASN A 245 -11.48 -13.11 -11.72
N TRP A 246 -11.36 -13.52 -10.45
CA TRP A 246 -10.42 -14.57 -10.05
C TRP A 246 -10.78 -15.91 -10.67
N ASP A 247 -9.76 -16.72 -10.97
CA ASP A 247 -9.93 -18.07 -11.50
C ASP A 247 -8.74 -18.95 -11.15
N VAL A 248 -9.00 -19.89 -10.26
CA VAL A 248 -8.03 -20.83 -9.70
C VAL A 248 -7.30 -21.67 -10.76
N ASN A 249 -7.84 -21.81 -11.98
CA ASN A 249 -7.25 -22.64 -13.04
C ASN A 249 -6.26 -21.88 -13.94
N PHE A 250 -6.17 -20.55 -13.82
CA PHE A 250 -5.39 -19.69 -14.70
C PHE A 250 -4.58 -18.61 -13.98
N MET A 251 -4.96 -18.25 -12.75
CA MET A 251 -4.38 -17.10 -12.04
C MET A 251 -3.39 -17.55 -10.97
N VAL A 252 -2.26 -16.85 -10.89
CA VAL A 252 -1.22 -17.10 -9.88
C VAL A 252 -1.19 -15.92 -8.89
N PRO A 253 -1.51 -16.15 -7.60
CA PRO A 253 -1.57 -15.07 -6.62
C PRO A 253 -0.16 -14.58 -6.30
N VAL A 254 0.13 -13.32 -6.61
CA VAL A 254 1.36 -12.68 -6.11
C VAL A 254 1.19 -12.30 -4.65
N LYS A 255 2.31 -12.31 -3.92
CA LYS A 255 2.38 -11.92 -2.52
C LYS A 255 3.08 -10.56 -2.43
N VAL A 256 2.49 -9.64 -1.68
CA VAL A 256 2.99 -8.27 -1.52
C VAL A 256 3.85 -8.21 -0.27
N TYR A 257 5.07 -7.71 -0.37
CA TYR A 257 5.99 -7.59 0.75
C TYR A 257 6.47 -6.15 0.89
N ILE A 258 6.52 -5.68 2.13
CA ILE A 258 7.19 -4.44 2.52
C ILE A 258 8.23 -4.83 3.56
N PHE A 259 9.43 -4.26 3.42
CA PHE A 259 10.58 -4.55 4.26
C PHE A 259 11.04 -3.27 4.95
N ASP A 260 11.24 -3.33 6.25
CA ASP A 260 12.05 -2.36 6.95
C ASP A 260 13.52 -2.82 6.92
N VAL A 261 14.39 -2.02 6.31
CA VAL A 261 15.84 -2.28 6.25
C VAL A 261 16.54 -2.13 7.61
N THR A 262 15.85 -1.56 8.61
CA THR A 262 16.31 -1.40 9.98
C THR A 262 15.71 -2.42 10.96
N ASP A 263 14.91 -3.38 10.46
CA ASP A 263 14.30 -4.42 11.28
C ASP A 263 15.36 -5.24 12.04
N THR A 264 15.04 -5.59 13.28
CA THR A 264 15.89 -6.45 14.12
C THR A 264 15.08 -7.60 14.68
N LEU A 265 15.62 -8.80 14.48
CA LEU A 265 14.99 -10.06 14.88
C LEU A 265 15.25 -10.34 16.38
N LYS A 266 14.20 -10.36 17.19
CA LYS A 266 14.24 -10.71 18.60
C LYS A 266 13.71 -12.13 18.78
N LEU A 267 14.62 -13.06 19.05
CA LEU A 267 14.29 -14.43 19.44
C LEU A 267 14.00 -14.50 20.93
N SER A 268 12.96 -15.26 21.31
CA SER A 268 12.67 -15.58 22.71
C SER A 268 12.26 -17.03 22.82
N ASP A 269 13.00 -17.80 23.61
CA ASP A 269 12.65 -19.19 23.92
C ASP A 269 11.47 -19.21 24.89
N LYS A 270 10.32 -19.67 24.42
CA LYS A 270 9.15 -19.92 25.26
C LYS A 270 8.98 -21.42 25.44
N SER A 271 8.27 -21.83 26.49
CA SER A 271 7.98 -23.24 26.80
C SER A 271 7.17 -23.99 25.72
N LYS A 272 6.77 -23.32 24.64
CA LYS A 272 6.10 -23.89 23.46
C LYS A 272 6.90 -23.73 22.15
N GLY A 273 8.17 -23.31 22.22
CA GLY A 273 9.06 -23.12 21.07
C GLY A 273 9.60 -21.69 20.93
N ILE A 274 10.43 -21.49 19.90
CA ILE A 274 11.07 -20.20 19.58
C ILE A 274 10.00 -19.21 19.11
N SER A 275 9.86 -18.11 19.86
CA SER A 275 8.98 -16.98 19.51
C SER A 275 9.80 -15.89 18.82
N ILE A 276 9.64 -15.78 17.50
CA ILE A 276 10.25 -14.74 16.66
C ILE A 276 9.41 -13.45 16.76
N LYS A 277 10.01 -12.35 17.21
CA LYS A 277 9.43 -11.00 17.09
C LYS A 277 10.32 -10.13 16.21
N HIS A 278 9.74 -9.53 15.18
CA HIS A 278 10.38 -8.47 14.39
C HIS A 278 10.16 -7.12 15.09
N ASP A 279 11.05 -6.16 14.86
CA ASP A 279 11.03 -4.84 15.48
C ASP A 279 10.93 -3.72 14.41
N CYS A 280 10.21 -4.01 13.32
CA CYS A 280 9.98 -3.10 12.21
C CYS A 280 9.55 -1.70 12.67
N LYS A 281 10.12 -0.68 12.05
CA LYS A 281 9.78 0.72 12.23
C LYS A 281 8.99 1.22 11.02
N VAL A 282 8.04 2.11 11.26
CA VAL A 282 7.41 2.87 10.18
C VAL A 282 8.33 4.04 9.83
N SER A 283 9.08 3.90 8.74
CA SER A 283 9.77 5.02 8.07
C SER A 283 9.22 5.17 6.66
N VAL A 284 9.14 6.40 6.14
CA VAL A 284 8.42 6.68 4.88
C VAL A 284 9.26 6.37 3.62
N THR A 285 10.47 5.83 3.79
CA THR A 285 11.36 5.47 2.68
C THR A 285 11.12 4.03 2.21
N SER A 286 9.95 3.75 1.64
CA SER A 286 9.59 2.42 1.14
C SER A 286 10.01 2.20 -0.33
N LYS A 287 10.88 1.22 -0.58
CA LYS A 287 11.11 0.65 -1.93
C LYS A 287 10.46 -0.73 -2.01
N TYR A 288 9.56 -0.93 -2.96
CA TYR A 288 8.91 -2.21 -3.19
C TYR A 288 9.73 -3.06 -4.15
N TYR A 289 9.88 -4.33 -3.81
CA TYR A 289 10.49 -5.36 -4.65
C TYR A 289 9.47 -6.47 -4.87
N TYR A 290 9.08 -6.71 -6.12
CA TYR A 290 8.28 -7.87 -6.48
C TYR A 290 9.22 -9.07 -6.68
N TYR A 291 9.28 -9.94 -5.68
CA TYR A 291 10.04 -11.19 -5.76
C TYR A 291 9.26 -12.24 -6.56
N ARG A 292 10.00 -13.08 -7.30
CA ARG A 292 9.50 -14.26 -8.04
C ARG A 292 9.64 -15.52 -7.21
#